data_AF-X6LIE0-F1
#
_entry.id   AF-X6LIE0-F1
#
_cell.length_a   1.000
_cell.length_b   1.000
_cell.length_c   1.000
_cell.angle_alpha   90.00
_cell.angle_beta   90.00
_cell.angle_gamma   90.00
#
_symmetry.space_group_name_H-M   'P 1'
#
loop_
_entity.id
_entity.type
_entity.pdbx_description
1 polymer ?
#
loop_
_entity_poly.entity_id
_entity_poly.type
_entity_poly.pdbx_seq_one_letter_code
_entity_poly.pdbx_strand_id
1 'polypeptide(L)'
;PLEDMTSLAKAILKLHSNGQEFVKMIKKCCDTDLNTISTLVKEADKLRTEESLKQLKNAMAFGEWQFASCEDILKGKKEKQLNLKTNDIVWSYEEIGENIDRVLLGAGKEELKEIETVIQQFEKCKEISSYRIKFWKKGGRIDIENDIENDEKGGNQNDDKPLKLPVRSQMDEFEACKECWKRRLIQWKKQCLKLREKYPALNYFCFHEIHYLIHQFNTLLSPSCHNRPFQAFKSIKSFLQKINCQITDQDVDKVLQEWQDLKALTNSKIWKSRNVLDVDSDEDCEEHIADVGTVLHSVWHASKHNCVIEN
;
A
#
# COMPACT_ATOMS: atom_id res chain seq x y z
N PRO A 1 -26.54 28.41 27.53
CA PRO A 1 -25.31 29.22 27.71
C PRO A 1 -24.19 28.53 28.52
N LEU A 2 -24.51 27.79 29.59
CA LEU A 2 -23.49 27.13 30.45
C LEU A 2 -22.84 25.87 29.84
N GLU A 3 -23.53 25.12 28.98
CA GLU A 3 -22.97 23.93 28.31
C GLU A 3 -21.85 24.29 27.32
N ASP A 4 -21.96 25.42 26.62
CA ASP A 4 -20.93 25.91 25.69
C ASP A 4 -19.66 26.37 26.41
N MET A 5 -19.81 27.11 27.51
CA MET A 5 -18.68 27.58 28.32
C MET A 5 -17.90 26.42 28.95
N THR A 6 -18.60 25.38 29.41
CA THR A 6 -17.98 24.19 29.99
C THR A 6 -17.18 23.41 28.94
N SER A 7 -17.72 23.31 27.73
CA SER A 7 -17.06 22.64 26.60
C SER A 7 -15.83 23.40 26.13
N LEU A 8 -15.93 24.73 26.03
CA LEU A 8 -14.80 25.61 25.73
C LEU A 8 -13.69 25.53 26.79
N ALA A 9 -14.05 25.58 28.08
CA ALA A 9 -13.08 25.44 29.17
C ALA A 9 -12.36 24.09 29.13
N LYS A 10 -13.08 22.99 28.85
CA LYS A 10 -12.49 21.66 28.65
C LYS A 10 -11.54 21.62 27.45
N ALA A 11 -11.85 22.31 26.36
CA ALA A 11 -10.96 22.39 25.19
C ALA A 11 -9.69 23.18 25.53
N ILE A 12 -9.81 24.34 26.19
CA ILE A 12 -8.67 25.16 26.61
C ILE A 12 -7.75 24.39 27.55
N LEU A 13 -8.30 23.67 28.54
CA LEU A 13 -7.53 22.84 29.47
C LEU A 13 -6.82 21.67 28.79
N LYS A 14 -7.26 21.24 27.60
CA LYS A 14 -6.60 20.20 26.81
C LYS A 14 -5.44 20.72 25.94
N LEU A 15 -5.39 22.03 25.67
CA LEU A 15 -4.40 22.61 24.74
C LEU A 15 -3.00 22.73 25.33
N HIS A 16 -2.84 22.78 26.67
CA HIS A 16 -1.52 22.95 27.26
C HIS A 16 -1.37 22.27 28.63
N SER A 17 -0.33 21.44 28.78
CA SER A 17 0.04 20.80 30.05
C SER A 17 0.76 21.75 31.01
N ASN A 18 1.33 22.85 30.52
CA ASN A 18 2.00 23.87 31.33
C ASN A 18 1.15 25.15 31.41
N GLY A 19 0.26 25.24 32.41
CA GLY A 19 -0.80 26.25 32.47
C GLY A 19 -0.32 27.69 32.66
N GLN A 20 0.81 27.93 33.32
CA GLN A 20 1.28 29.30 33.61
C GLN A 20 1.81 30.04 32.37
N GLU A 21 2.52 29.34 31.49
CA GLU A 21 3.07 29.93 30.27
C GLU A 21 1.96 30.24 29.26
N PHE A 22 1.00 29.32 29.12
CA PHE A 22 -0.18 29.51 28.30
C PHE A 22 -1.04 30.70 28.76
N VAL A 23 -1.29 30.84 30.07
CA VAL A 23 -2.02 32.00 30.62
C VAL A 23 -1.26 33.30 30.39
N LYS A 24 0.07 33.32 30.55
CA LYS A 24 0.91 34.49 30.23
C LYS A 24 0.82 34.87 28.76
N MET A 25 0.83 33.90 27.85
CA MET A 25 0.71 34.14 26.40
C MET A 25 -0.68 34.65 26.02
N ILE A 26 -1.76 34.05 26.55
CA ILE A 26 -3.13 34.54 26.32
C ILE A 26 -3.27 35.97 26.83
N LYS A 27 -2.80 36.25 28.05
CA LYS A 27 -2.89 37.59 28.63
C LYS A 27 -2.16 38.61 27.75
N LYS A 28 -0.93 38.29 27.34
CA LYS A 28 -0.17 39.12 26.40
C LYS A 28 -0.92 39.36 25.09
N CYS A 29 -1.61 38.33 24.57
CA CYS A 29 -2.43 38.44 23.37
C CYS A 29 -3.63 39.37 23.61
N CYS A 30 -4.37 39.21 24.70
CA CYS A 30 -5.51 40.07 25.06
C CYS A 30 -5.11 41.53 25.36
N ASP A 31 -3.90 41.75 25.87
CA ASP A 31 -3.35 43.09 26.17
C ASP A 31 -2.78 43.78 24.91
N THR A 32 -2.71 43.09 23.77
CA THR A 32 -2.20 43.62 22.49
C THR A 32 -3.35 44.08 21.60
N ASP A 33 -3.18 45.18 20.88
CA ASP A 33 -4.18 45.67 19.93
C ASP A 33 -4.46 44.65 18.82
N LEU A 34 -5.73 44.50 18.43
CA LEU A 34 -6.15 43.53 17.41
C LEU A 34 -5.49 43.78 16.05
N ASN A 35 -5.18 45.04 15.69
CA ASN A 35 -4.45 45.31 14.44
C ASN A 35 -3.00 44.85 14.55
N THR A 36 -2.38 44.99 15.72
CA THR A 36 -1.03 44.48 15.97
C THR A 36 -1.00 42.95 15.92
N ILE A 37 -1.99 42.27 16.51
CA ILE A 37 -2.14 40.81 16.40
C ILE A 37 -2.32 40.42 14.93
N SER A 38 -3.18 41.13 14.18
CA SER A 38 -3.39 40.87 12.75
C SER A 38 -2.09 41.01 11.95
N THR A 39 -1.28 42.03 12.23
CA THR A 39 0.04 42.22 11.60
C THR A 39 0.99 41.08 11.95
N LEU A 40 1.08 40.69 13.23
CA LEU A 40 1.92 39.57 13.66
C LEU A 40 1.52 38.24 13.03
N VAL A 41 0.22 37.98 12.88
CA VAL A 41 -0.29 36.79 12.18
C VAL A 41 0.12 36.83 10.71
N LYS A 42 -0.06 37.96 10.02
CA LYS A 42 0.34 38.11 8.62
C LYS A 42 1.86 37.93 8.43
N GLU A 43 2.67 38.49 9.32
CA GLU A 43 4.13 38.32 9.30
C GLU A 43 4.52 36.86 9.53
N ALA A 44 3.91 36.18 10.51
CA ALA A 44 4.15 34.77 10.76
C ALA A 44 3.74 33.90 9.57
N ASP A 45 2.58 34.15 8.96
CA ASP A 45 2.12 33.43 7.77
C ASP A 45 3.04 33.66 6.58
N LYS A 46 3.53 34.89 6.41
CA LYS A 46 4.52 35.22 5.39
C LYS A 46 5.82 34.43 5.59
N LEU A 47 6.37 34.43 6.82
CA LEU A 47 7.59 33.69 7.15
C LEU A 47 7.43 32.19 6.89
N ARG A 48 6.31 31.60 7.26
CA ARG A 48 6.01 30.19 6.99
C ARG A 48 5.88 29.90 5.50
N THR A 49 5.29 30.81 4.74
CA THR A 49 5.19 30.70 3.28
C THR A 49 6.57 30.73 2.62
N GLU A 50 7.42 31.68 3.03
CA GLU A 50 8.81 31.80 2.56
C GLU A 50 9.63 30.54 2.88
N GLU A 51 9.43 29.97 4.08
CA GLU A 51 10.07 28.71 4.49
C GLU A 51 9.61 27.51 3.63
N SER A 52 8.30 27.32 3.48
CA SER A 52 7.73 26.26 2.64
C SER A 52 8.20 26.36 1.18
N LEU A 53 8.23 27.59 0.63
CA LEU A 53 8.73 27.85 -0.73
C LEU A 53 10.21 27.47 -0.85
N LYS A 54 11.04 27.86 0.11
CA LYS A 54 12.47 27.49 0.14
C LYS A 54 12.65 25.97 0.20
N GLN A 55 11.86 25.28 1.01
CA GLN A 55 11.93 23.82 1.13
C GLN A 55 11.48 23.11 -0.15
N LEU A 56 10.45 23.60 -0.84
CA LEU A 56 10.03 23.09 -2.16
C LEU A 56 11.13 23.29 -3.23
N LYS A 57 11.77 24.47 -3.25
CA LYS A 57 12.91 24.74 -4.12
C LYS A 57 14.09 23.80 -3.84
N ASN A 58 14.38 23.53 -2.57
CA ASN A 58 15.40 22.56 -2.18
C ASN A 58 15.04 21.14 -2.63
N ALA A 59 13.77 20.76 -2.55
CA ALA A 59 13.28 19.48 -3.04
C ALA A 59 13.46 19.34 -4.55
N MET A 60 13.39 20.42 -5.34
CA MET A 60 13.69 20.35 -6.78
C MET A 60 15.11 19.91 -7.07
N ALA A 61 16.07 20.33 -6.24
CA ALA A 61 17.48 20.01 -6.45
C ALA A 61 17.84 18.60 -5.95
N PHE A 62 17.30 18.19 -4.80
CA PHE A 62 17.77 17.00 -4.09
C PHE A 62 16.66 16.07 -3.57
N GLY A 63 15.40 16.39 -3.88
CA GLY A 63 14.25 15.67 -3.36
C GLY A 63 14.02 14.32 -4.04
N GLU A 64 13.39 13.43 -3.30
CA GLU A 64 12.97 12.10 -3.74
C GLU A 64 11.54 11.84 -3.26
N TRP A 65 10.64 11.54 -4.18
CA TRP A 65 9.32 10.99 -3.89
C TRP A 65 9.47 9.54 -3.48
N GLN A 66 8.98 9.20 -2.30
CA GLN A 66 9.01 7.85 -1.74
C GLN A 66 7.60 7.34 -1.56
N PHE A 67 7.28 6.22 -2.20
CA PHE A 67 5.97 5.60 -2.08
C PHE A 67 6.05 4.42 -1.11
N ALA A 68 4.98 4.17 -0.36
CA ALA A 68 4.89 3.02 0.54
C ALA A 68 5.25 1.70 -0.16
N SER A 69 5.82 0.76 0.59
CA SER A 69 5.94 -0.64 0.15
C SER A 69 4.61 -1.38 0.28
N CYS A 70 4.52 -2.59 -0.30
CA CYS A 70 3.37 -3.47 -0.14
C CYS A 70 3.09 -3.73 1.36
N GLU A 71 4.15 -4.01 2.12
CA GLU A 71 4.07 -4.26 3.56
C GLU A 71 3.52 -3.07 4.35
N ASP A 72 4.00 -1.84 4.07
CA ASP A 72 3.53 -0.64 4.76
C ASP A 72 2.03 -0.39 4.49
N ILE A 73 1.57 -0.65 3.26
CA ILE A 73 0.14 -0.52 2.90
C ILE A 73 -0.72 -1.57 3.59
N LEU A 74 -0.27 -2.83 3.64
CA LEU A 74 -1.03 -3.91 4.28
C LEU A 74 -1.07 -3.76 5.81
N LYS A 75 -0.03 -3.19 6.42
CA LYS A 75 -0.01 -2.81 7.84
C LYS A 75 -0.84 -1.56 8.16
N GLY A 76 -1.40 -0.90 7.15
CA GLY A 76 -2.27 0.26 7.33
C GLY A 76 -1.54 1.55 7.72
N LYS A 77 -0.23 1.67 7.46
CA LYS A 77 0.56 2.86 7.77
C LYS A 77 0.25 3.98 6.77
N LYS A 78 -0.76 4.79 7.08
CA LYS A 78 -1.24 5.85 6.18
C LYS A 78 -0.19 6.95 5.99
N GLU A 79 0.57 7.24 7.04
CA GLU A 79 1.62 8.24 7.08
C GLU A 79 2.79 7.97 6.13
N LYS A 80 2.87 6.77 5.55
CA LYS A 80 3.93 6.37 4.60
C LYS A 80 3.46 6.24 3.16
N GLN A 81 2.20 6.53 2.86
CA GLN A 81 1.63 6.30 1.53
C GLN A 81 2.40 7.00 0.41
N LEU A 82 2.86 8.22 0.69
CA LEU A 82 3.71 9.01 -0.18
C LEU A 82 4.41 10.06 0.69
N ASN A 83 5.73 10.10 0.60
CA ASN A 83 6.56 11.07 1.29
C ASN A 83 7.44 11.81 0.29
N LEU A 84 7.79 13.06 0.62
CA LEU A 84 8.81 13.82 -0.08
C LEU A 84 10.02 13.92 0.84
N LYS A 85 11.08 13.19 0.49
CA LYS A 85 12.33 13.21 1.24
C LYS A 85 13.29 14.22 0.62
N THR A 86 13.82 15.11 1.44
CA THR A 86 14.96 15.97 1.13
C THR A 86 16.13 15.58 2.04
N ASN A 87 17.26 16.30 1.97
CA ASN A 87 18.42 16.00 2.82
C ASN A 87 18.13 16.19 4.31
N ASP A 88 17.33 17.21 4.64
CA ASP A 88 17.15 17.66 6.03
C ASP A 88 15.79 17.26 6.60
N ILE A 89 14.80 16.99 5.74
CA ILE A 89 13.39 16.84 6.13
C ILE A 89 12.71 15.75 5.30
N VAL A 90 11.80 15.01 5.94
CA VAL A 90 10.83 14.13 5.29
C VAL A 90 9.45 14.71 5.53
N TRP A 91 8.75 15.08 4.47
CA TRP A 91 7.34 15.43 4.56
C TRP A 91 6.47 14.23 4.26
N SER A 92 5.48 14.00 5.11
CA SER A 92 4.37 13.08 4.87
C SER A 92 3.39 13.64 3.84
N TYR A 93 2.50 12.79 3.33
CA TYR A 93 1.44 13.16 2.39
C TYR A 93 0.67 14.42 2.78
N GLU A 94 0.27 14.51 4.05
CA GLU A 94 -0.52 15.63 4.58
C GLU A 94 0.31 16.91 4.63
N GLU A 95 1.54 16.83 5.15
CA GLU A 95 2.46 17.96 5.22
C GLU A 95 2.82 18.50 3.83
N ILE A 96 2.97 17.63 2.82
CA ILE A 96 3.23 18.08 1.44
C ILE A 96 2.06 18.92 0.94
N GLY A 97 0.82 18.45 1.12
CA GLY A 97 -0.39 19.17 0.74
C GLY A 97 -0.49 20.53 1.45
N GLU A 98 -0.32 20.56 2.76
CA GLU A 98 -0.38 21.79 3.55
C GLU A 98 0.68 22.82 3.13
N ASN A 99 1.91 22.38 2.85
CA ASN A 99 2.98 23.27 2.42
C ASN A 99 2.75 23.80 1.00
N ILE A 100 2.22 22.98 0.09
CA ILE A 100 1.84 23.43 -1.26
C ILE A 100 0.69 24.44 -1.18
N ASP A 101 -0.37 24.14 -0.42
CA ASP A 101 -1.53 25.03 -0.26
C ASP A 101 -1.10 26.39 0.33
N ARG A 102 -0.22 26.39 1.33
CA ARG A 102 0.33 27.61 1.92
C ARG A 102 1.03 28.47 0.86
N VAL A 103 1.88 27.85 0.03
CA VAL A 103 2.61 28.57 -1.02
C VAL A 103 1.68 29.06 -2.12
N LEU A 104 0.69 28.26 -2.52
CA LEU A 104 -0.34 28.67 -3.50
C LEU A 104 -1.15 29.89 -3.04
N LEU A 105 -1.41 30.01 -1.74
CA LEU A 105 -2.18 31.12 -1.17
C LEU A 105 -1.34 32.37 -0.86
N GLY A 106 -0.04 32.21 -0.57
CA GLY A 106 0.81 33.27 -0.04
C GLY A 106 1.92 33.77 -0.96
N ALA A 107 2.35 33.00 -1.96
CA ALA A 107 3.49 33.35 -2.81
C ALA A 107 3.11 34.17 -4.05
N GLY A 108 4.08 34.91 -4.59
CA GLY A 108 3.94 35.66 -5.83
C GLY A 108 3.83 34.76 -7.07
N LYS A 109 3.29 35.28 -8.18
CA LYS A 109 3.13 34.52 -9.43
C LYS A 109 4.46 34.02 -10.00
N GLU A 110 5.50 34.82 -9.91
CA GLU A 110 6.85 34.49 -10.35
C GLU A 110 7.42 33.33 -9.52
N GLU A 111 7.25 33.37 -8.20
CA GLU A 111 7.71 32.32 -7.29
C GLU A 111 6.97 31.00 -7.52
N LEU A 112 5.67 31.07 -7.82
CA LEU A 112 4.86 29.88 -8.14
C LEU A 112 5.33 29.19 -9.42
N LYS A 113 5.72 29.95 -10.45
CA LYS A 113 6.28 29.37 -11.69
C LYS A 113 7.55 28.57 -11.43
N GLU A 114 8.36 28.99 -10.45
CA GLU A 114 9.62 28.29 -10.14
C GLU A 114 9.39 26.90 -9.56
N ILE A 115 8.28 26.69 -8.84
CA ILE A 115 7.96 25.41 -8.18
C ILE A 115 6.84 24.61 -8.87
N GLU A 116 6.30 25.12 -9.97
CA GLU A 116 5.15 24.55 -10.68
C GLU A 116 5.35 23.06 -10.99
N THR A 117 6.57 22.69 -11.41
CA THR A 117 6.92 21.29 -11.72
C THR A 117 6.73 20.37 -10.52
N VAL A 118 7.12 20.78 -9.30
CA VAL A 118 6.97 19.95 -8.09
C VAL A 118 5.50 19.77 -7.73
N ILE A 119 4.70 20.83 -7.89
CA ILE A 119 3.25 20.78 -7.65
C ILE A 119 2.60 19.79 -8.64
N GLN A 120 2.96 19.87 -9.92
CA GLN A 120 2.45 18.95 -10.94
C GLN A 120 2.91 17.50 -10.69
N GLN A 121 4.17 17.29 -10.27
CA GLN A 121 4.68 15.98 -9.88
C GLN A 121 3.92 15.42 -8.68
N PHE A 122 3.57 16.25 -7.70
CA PHE A 122 2.79 15.81 -6.54
C PHE A 122 1.44 15.24 -6.97
N GLU A 123 0.71 15.92 -7.86
CA GLU A 123 -0.55 15.41 -8.42
C GLU A 123 -0.38 14.04 -9.08
N LYS A 124 0.67 13.86 -9.89
CA LYS A 124 0.97 12.56 -10.51
C LYS A 124 1.34 11.50 -9.47
N CYS A 125 2.10 11.85 -8.45
CA CYS A 125 2.45 10.95 -7.36
C CYS A 125 1.22 10.50 -6.57
N LYS A 126 0.22 11.37 -6.37
CA LYS A 126 -1.07 10.97 -5.77
C LYS A 126 -1.76 9.89 -6.59
N GLU A 127 -1.81 10.05 -7.91
CA GLU A 127 -2.39 9.04 -8.81
C GLU A 127 -1.62 7.71 -8.77
N ILE A 128 -0.29 7.75 -8.90
CA ILE A 128 0.58 6.57 -8.81
C ILE A 128 0.34 5.83 -7.48
N SER A 129 0.38 6.55 -6.36
CA SER A 129 0.14 5.99 -5.03
C SER A 129 -1.25 5.34 -4.95
N SER A 130 -2.29 5.98 -5.50
CA SER A 130 -3.64 5.44 -5.55
C SER A 130 -3.72 4.11 -6.31
N TYR A 131 -3.06 4.00 -7.48
CA TYR A 131 -3.02 2.75 -8.25
C TYR A 131 -2.30 1.64 -7.50
N ARG A 132 -1.13 1.93 -6.92
CA ARG A 132 -0.33 0.98 -6.12
C ARG A 132 -1.11 0.44 -4.93
N ILE A 133 -1.71 1.33 -4.14
CA ILE A 133 -2.53 0.96 -2.97
C ILE A 133 -3.70 0.06 -3.39
N LYS A 134 -4.40 0.40 -4.48
CA LYS A 134 -5.52 -0.40 -4.98
C LYS A 134 -5.07 -1.78 -5.47
N PHE A 135 -3.91 -1.87 -6.13
CA PHE A 135 -3.33 -3.13 -6.60
C PHE A 135 -3.03 -4.06 -5.43
N TRP A 136 -2.26 -3.60 -4.44
CA TRP A 136 -1.88 -4.43 -3.28
C TRP A 136 -3.05 -4.78 -2.37
N LYS A 137 -3.99 -3.85 -2.13
CA LYS A 137 -5.22 -4.14 -1.37
C LYS A 137 -6.12 -5.16 -2.07
N LYS A 138 -6.05 -5.27 -3.39
CA LYS A 138 -6.70 -6.32 -4.18
C LYS A 138 -5.88 -7.62 -4.23
N GLY A 139 -4.76 -7.71 -3.52
CA GLY A 139 -3.92 -8.90 -3.42
C GLY A 139 -2.91 -9.07 -4.54
N GLY A 140 -2.66 -8.06 -5.37
CA GLY A 140 -1.56 -8.10 -6.34
C GLY A 140 -0.21 -8.13 -5.62
N ARG A 141 0.78 -8.80 -6.19
CA ARG A 141 2.17 -8.89 -5.73
C ARG A 141 3.12 -8.71 -6.92
N ILE A 142 4.35 -8.27 -6.65
CA ILE A 142 5.39 -8.10 -7.66
C ILE A 142 6.55 -9.04 -7.31
N ASP A 143 6.92 -9.91 -8.25
CA ASP A 143 8.08 -10.80 -8.12
C ASP A 143 9.34 -10.17 -8.72
N ILE A 144 10.47 -10.34 -8.02
CA ILE A 144 11.73 -9.61 -8.23
C ILE A 144 12.46 -10.06 -9.51
N GLU A 145 12.27 -11.31 -9.96
CA GLU A 145 13.16 -11.92 -10.97
C GLU A 145 12.93 -11.41 -12.40
N ASN A 146 11.74 -10.92 -12.76
CA ASN A 146 11.40 -10.64 -14.17
C ASN A 146 11.02 -9.19 -14.50
N ASP A 147 10.94 -8.27 -13.52
CA ASP A 147 10.63 -6.85 -13.76
C ASP A 147 11.88 -6.05 -14.25
N ILE A 148 13.01 -6.72 -14.47
CA ILE A 148 14.27 -6.11 -14.94
C ILE A 148 14.26 -5.87 -16.46
N GLU A 149 13.57 -6.71 -17.25
CA GLU A 149 13.68 -6.66 -18.72
C GLU A 149 12.63 -5.78 -19.41
N ASN A 150 11.46 -5.52 -18.79
CA ASN A 150 10.40 -4.69 -19.39
C ASN A 150 10.30 -3.27 -18.81
N ASP A 151 11.08 -2.94 -17.78
CA ASP A 151 10.95 -1.69 -17.03
C ASP A 151 12.23 -0.84 -17.10
N GLU A 152 12.64 -0.43 -18.31
CA GLU A 152 13.64 0.64 -18.50
C GLU A 152 13.24 1.95 -17.79
N LYS A 153 12.00 2.07 -17.29
CA LYS A 153 11.46 3.30 -16.68
C LYS A 153 10.68 3.10 -15.36
N GLY A 154 10.53 1.88 -14.84
CA GLY A 154 9.72 1.60 -13.63
C GLY A 154 10.51 1.14 -12.39
N GLY A 155 11.83 1.01 -12.52
CA GLY A 155 12.76 0.77 -11.41
C GLY A 155 12.64 -0.62 -10.78
N ASN A 156 13.78 -1.24 -10.46
CA ASN A 156 13.87 -2.53 -9.74
C ASN A 156 13.01 -2.51 -8.47
N GLN A 157 11.78 -3.05 -8.55
CA GLN A 157 10.85 -3.09 -7.44
C GLN A 157 10.67 -4.53 -6.95
N ASN A 158 10.94 -4.71 -5.66
CA ASN A 158 10.42 -5.82 -4.87
C ASN A 158 9.26 -5.25 -4.05
N ASP A 159 8.25 -6.06 -3.74
CA ASP A 159 7.17 -5.70 -2.81
C ASP A 159 7.67 -5.14 -1.45
N ASP A 160 8.89 -5.53 -1.05
CA ASP A 160 9.54 -5.06 0.18
C ASP A 160 10.25 -3.71 0.05
N LYS A 161 10.55 -3.24 -1.18
CA LYS A 161 11.27 -1.99 -1.41
C LYS A 161 10.33 -0.86 -1.81
N PRO A 162 10.43 0.33 -1.18
CA PRO A 162 9.65 1.49 -1.61
C PRO A 162 10.08 1.94 -3.00
N LEU A 163 9.10 2.26 -3.85
CA LEU A 163 9.36 2.96 -5.11
C LEU A 163 9.86 4.36 -4.80
N LYS A 164 10.85 4.80 -5.57
CA LYS A 164 11.49 6.09 -5.43
C LYS A 164 11.54 6.77 -6.78
N LEU A 165 11.08 8.01 -6.85
CA LEU A 165 11.19 8.87 -8.04
C LEU A 165 11.90 10.16 -7.65
N PRO A 166 13.07 10.48 -8.23
CA PRO A 166 13.72 11.76 -8.00
C PRO A 166 12.83 12.93 -8.44
N VAL A 167 12.81 14.03 -7.68
CA VAL A 167 12.07 15.24 -8.08
C VAL A 167 12.66 15.86 -9.36
N ARG A 168 13.97 15.67 -9.59
CA ARG A 168 14.64 16.10 -10.83
C ARG A 168 14.26 15.30 -12.08
N SER A 169 13.51 14.22 -11.94
CA SER A 169 13.05 13.41 -13.07
C SER A 169 12.09 14.19 -13.97
N GLN A 170 12.09 13.86 -15.26
CA GLN A 170 11.19 14.51 -16.21
C GLN A 170 9.74 14.08 -15.98
N MET A 171 8.78 14.95 -16.29
CA MET A 171 7.35 14.63 -16.11
C MET A 171 6.91 13.37 -16.87
N ASP A 172 7.54 13.07 -18.00
CA ASP A 172 7.29 11.85 -18.78
C ASP A 172 7.62 10.57 -18.01
N GLU A 173 8.60 10.60 -17.09
CA GLU A 173 8.92 9.46 -16.23
C GLU A 173 7.78 9.19 -15.23
N PHE A 174 7.21 10.25 -14.66
CA PHE A 174 6.04 10.13 -13.77
C PHE A 174 4.81 9.63 -14.52
N GLU A 175 4.57 10.14 -15.73
CA GLU A 175 3.44 9.71 -16.56
C GLU A 175 3.60 8.24 -16.99
N ALA A 176 4.82 7.83 -17.40
CA ALA A 176 5.13 6.44 -17.71
C ALA A 176 4.92 5.52 -16.50
N CYS A 177 5.43 5.91 -15.33
CA CYS A 177 5.22 5.17 -14.08
C CYS A 177 3.73 5.02 -13.74
N LYS A 178 2.96 6.10 -13.88
CA LYS A 178 1.51 6.10 -13.65
C LYS A 178 0.79 5.14 -14.59
N GLU A 179 1.05 5.20 -15.89
CA GLU A 179 0.40 4.32 -16.85
C GLU A 179 0.83 2.85 -16.68
N CYS A 180 2.08 2.59 -16.27
CA CYS A 180 2.54 1.26 -15.89
C CYS A 180 1.69 0.69 -14.74
N TRP A 181 1.57 1.42 -13.62
CA TRP A 181 0.79 0.97 -12.47
C TRP A 181 -0.71 0.83 -12.75
N LYS A 182 -1.26 1.72 -13.57
CA LYS A 182 -2.64 1.63 -14.03
C LYS A 182 -2.87 0.38 -14.88
N ARG A 183 -1.94 0.05 -15.78
CA ARG A 183 -1.99 -1.18 -16.59
C ARG A 183 -1.91 -2.42 -15.72
N ARG A 184 -0.92 -2.49 -14.80
CA ARG A 184 -0.79 -3.57 -13.81
C ARG A 184 -2.10 -3.78 -13.03
N LEU A 185 -2.72 -2.71 -12.54
CA LEU A 185 -4.01 -2.81 -11.85
C LEU A 185 -5.16 -3.34 -12.73
N ILE A 186 -5.23 -2.94 -14.00
CA ILE A 186 -6.26 -3.41 -14.93
C ILE A 186 -6.04 -4.89 -15.25
N GLN A 187 -4.80 -5.29 -15.51
CA GLN A 187 -4.43 -6.67 -15.79
C GLN A 187 -4.72 -7.58 -14.60
N TRP A 188 -4.28 -7.18 -13.40
CA TRP A 188 -4.57 -7.89 -12.16
C TRP A 188 -6.07 -8.11 -11.95
N LYS A 189 -6.90 -7.09 -12.20
CA LYS A 189 -8.36 -7.24 -12.10
C LYS A 189 -8.92 -8.27 -13.07
N LYS A 190 -8.40 -8.33 -14.31
CA LYS A 190 -8.81 -9.33 -15.30
C LYS A 190 -8.38 -10.73 -14.88
N GLN A 191 -7.14 -10.88 -14.41
CA GLN A 191 -6.63 -12.16 -13.89
C GLN A 191 -7.44 -12.66 -12.71
N CYS A 192 -7.73 -11.78 -11.74
CA CYS A 192 -8.60 -12.09 -10.60
C CYS A 192 -9.95 -12.71 -11.02
N LEU A 193 -10.55 -12.18 -12.09
CA LEU A 193 -11.82 -12.69 -12.61
C LEU A 193 -11.64 -14.07 -13.25
N LYS A 194 -10.66 -14.21 -14.16
CA LYS A 194 -10.35 -15.50 -14.80
C LYS A 194 -10.06 -16.60 -13.78
N LEU A 195 -9.28 -16.29 -12.74
CA LEU A 195 -8.96 -17.24 -11.66
C LEU A 195 -10.22 -17.68 -10.91
N ARG A 196 -11.14 -16.76 -10.63
CA ARG A 196 -12.39 -17.07 -9.92
C ARG A 196 -13.41 -17.82 -10.78
N GLU A 197 -13.42 -17.57 -12.08
CA GLU A 197 -14.20 -18.34 -13.05
C GLU A 197 -13.67 -19.78 -13.16
N LYS A 198 -12.35 -19.93 -13.27
CA LYS A 198 -11.68 -21.24 -13.36
C LYS A 198 -11.77 -22.03 -12.06
N TYR A 199 -11.67 -21.37 -10.91
CA TYR A 199 -11.66 -21.98 -9.59
C TYR A 199 -12.73 -21.35 -8.68
N PRO A 200 -13.99 -21.84 -8.72
CA PRO A 200 -15.11 -21.25 -7.98
C PRO A 200 -14.88 -21.12 -6.47
N ALA A 201 -14.12 -22.04 -5.87
CA ALA A 201 -13.76 -22.01 -4.45
C ALA A 201 -13.02 -20.73 -4.02
N LEU A 202 -12.31 -20.06 -4.94
CA LEU A 202 -11.61 -18.80 -4.67
C LEU A 202 -12.57 -17.65 -4.37
N ASN A 203 -13.86 -17.75 -4.72
CA ASN A 203 -14.85 -16.72 -4.40
C ASN A 203 -15.14 -16.57 -2.91
N TYR A 204 -14.76 -17.56 -2.08
CA TYR A 204 -14.93 -17.52 -0.63
C TYR A 204 -13.86 -16.69 0.10
N PHE A 205 -12.85 -16.21 -0.64
CA PHE A 205 -11.70 -15.52 -0.08
C PHE A 205 -11.36 -14.25 -0.87
N CYS A 206 -10.84 -13.25 -0.16
CA CYS A 206 -10.05 -12.21 -0.81
C CYS A 206 -8.66 -12.75 -1.18
N PHE A 207 -8.00 -12.18 -2.18
CA PHE A 207 -6.66 -12.65 -2.57
C PHE A 207 -5.61 -12.45 -1.47
N HIS A 208 -5.81 -11.52 -0.54
CA HIS A 208 -4.93 -11.40 0.62
C HIS A 208 -5.04 -12.61 1.58
N GLU A 209 -6.25 -13.14 1.77
CA GLU A 209 -6.47 -14.38 2.52
C GLU A 209 -5.84 -15.58 1.81
N ILE A 210 -5.84 -15.60 0.47
CA ILE A 210 -5.17 -16.63 -0.32
C ILE A 210 -3.65 -16.57 -0.13
N HIS A 211 -3.04 -15.37 -0.20
CA HIS A 211 -1.61 -15.18 0.08
C HIS A 211 -1.23 -15.63 1.50
N TYR A 212 -2.08 -15.33 2.48
CA TYR A 212 -1.89 -15.83 3.83
C TYR A 212 -1.94 -17.36 3.87
N LEU A 213 -2.89 -17.99 3.17
CA LEU A 213 -3.00 -19.45 3.10
C LEU A 213 -1.76 -20.08 2.44
N ILE A 214 -1.24 -19.50 1.36
CA ILE A 214 0.02 -19.93 0.71
C ILE A 214 1.17 -19.90 1.71
N HIS A 215 1.31 -18.79 2.45
CA HIS A 215 2.32 -18.67 3.50
C HIS A 215 2.16 -19.74 4.59
N GLN A 216 0.93 -20.02 5.02
CA GLN A 216 0.66 -21.07 6.00
C GLN A 216 1.01 -22.47 5.48
N PHE A 217 0.64 -22.80 4.24
CA PHE A 217 1.03 -24.07 3.61
C PHE A 217 2.55 -24.24 3.60
N ASN A 218 3.26 -23.21 3.16
CA ASN A 218 4.73 -23.24 3.09
C ASN A 218 5.38 -23.37 4.47
N THR A 219 4.85 -22.65 5.47
CA THR A 219 5.36 -22.70 6.85
C THR A 219 5.17 -24.09 7.46
N LEU A 220 4.00 -24.70 7.26
CA LEU A 220 3.66 -26.01 7.83
C LEU A 220 4.41 -27.17 7.16
N LEU A 221 4.80 -27.00 5.90
CA LEU A 221 5.61 -27.96 5.16
C LEU A 221 7.12 -27.76 5.35
N SER A 222 7.53 -26.69 6.03
CA SER A 222 8.94 -26.46 6.36
C SER A 222 9.45 -27.54 7.32
N PRO A 223 10.68 -28.08 7.11
CA PRO A 223 11.30 -29.05 8.02
C PRO A 223 11.43 -28.57 9.47
N SER A 224 11.43 -27.25 9.68
CA SER A 224 11.55 -26.60 10.99
C SER A 224 10.24 -26.47 11.77
N CYS A 225 9.09 -26.87 11.21
CA CYS A 225 7.80 -26.70 11.86
C CYS A 225 7.57 -27.75 12.97
N HIS A 226 7.79 -27.36 14.22
CA HIS A 226 7.38 -28.14 15.39
C HIS A 226 5.87 -27.92 15.67
N ASN A 227 5.13 -28.99 16.01
CA ASN A 227 3.67 -28.98 16.23
C ASN A 227 2.78 -28.74 14.99
N ARG A 228 3.21 -29.25 13.82
CA ARG A 228 2.47 -29.21 12.55
C ARG A 228 0.97 -29.56 12.65
N PRO A 229 0.53 -30.64 13.33
CA PRO A 229 -0.90 -31.02 13.36
C PRO A 229 -1.78 -29.97 14.04
N PHE A 230 -1.33 -29.41 15.17
CA PHE A 230 -2.09 -28.42 15.93
C PHE A 230 -2.19 -27.07 15.19
N GLN A 231 -1.11 -26.63 14.54
CA GLN A 231 -1.10 -25.38 13.78
C GLN A 231 -1.87 -25.49 12.47
N ALA A 232 -1.78 -26.63 11.77
CA ALA A 232 -2.57 -26.92 10.58
C ALA A 232 -4.07 -26.92 10.89
N PHE A 233 -4.47 -27.58 11.99
CA PHE A 233 -5.85 -27.60 12.46
C PHE A 233 -6.38 -26.19 12.76
N LYS A 234 -5.62 -25.36 13.48
CA LYS A 234 -6.11 -24.04 13.89
C LYS A 234 -6.20 -23.04 12.74
N SER A 235 -5.28 -23.11 11.77
CA SER A 235 -5.15 -22.08 10.74
C SER A 235 -5.70 -22.47 9.37
N ILE A 236 -5.55 -23.73 8.92
CA ILE A 236 -6.05 -24.17 7.61
C ILE A 236 -7.49 -24.64 7.70
N LYS A 237 -7.83 -25.46 8.70
CA LYS A 237 -9.17 -26.04 8.83
C LYS A 237 -10.26 -24.96 8.83
N SER A 238 -10.05 -23.88 9.59
CA SER A 238 -11.01 -22.76 9.65
C SER A 238 -11.19 -22.05 8.31
N PHE A 239 -10.15 -22.02 7.45
CA PHE A 239 -10.26 -21.49 6.09
C PHE A 239 -11.07 -22.44 5.20
N LEU A 240 -10.73 -23.73 5.21
CA LEU A 240 -11.43 -24.74 4.40
C LEU A 240 -12.90 -24.89 4.79
N GLN A 241 -13.23 -24.69 6.07
CA GLN A 241 -14.60 -24.71 6.57
C GLN A 241 -15.52 -23.65 5.95
N LYS A 242 -14.96 -22.57 5.37
CA LYS A 242 -15.74 -21.60 4.58
C LYS A 242 -16.29 -22.22 3.29
N ILE A 243 -15.57 -23.18 2.69
CA ILE A 243 -15.99 -23.90 1.47
C ILE A 243 -16.86 -25.11 1.82
N ASN A 244 -16.46 -25.88 2.84
CA ASN A 244 -17.16 -27.07 3.29
C ASN A 244 -17.15 -27.15 4.82
N CYS A 245 -18.29 -26.98 5.47
CA CYS A 245 -18.38 -26.96 6.94
C CYS A 245 -18.02 -28.32 7.60
N GLN A 246 -18.06 -29.42 6.85
CA GLN A 246 -17.81 -30.79 7.35
C GLN A 246 -16.35 -31.24 7.20
N ILE A 247 -15.41 -30.31 6.99
CA ILE A 247 -13.98 -30.63 6.83
C ILE A 247 -13.43 -31.35 8.06
N THR A 248 -12.78 -32.49 7.81
CA THR A 248 -12.08 -33.31 8.80
C THR A 248 -10.57 -33.01 8.80
N ASP A 249 -9.85 -33.59 9.75
CA ASP A 249 -8.40 -33.41 9.85
C ASP A 249 -7.68 -34.14 8.70
N GLN A 250 -8.24 -35.26 8.24
CA GLN A 250 -7.74 -35.99 7.07
C GLN A 250 -7.85 -35.16 5.79
N ASP A 251 -8.90 -34.33 5.65
CA ASP A 251 -9.04 -33.44 4.51
C ASP A 251 -7.98 -32.32 4.53
N VAL A 252 -7.62 -31.81 5.71
CA VAL A 252 -6.54 -30.83 5.89
C VAL A 252 -5.19 -31.44 5.49
N ASP A 253 -4.90 -32.66 5.94
CA ASP A 253 -3.67 -33.38 5.58
C ASP A 253 -3.59 -33.65 4.08
N LYS A 254 -4.71 -34.02 3.46
CA LYS A 254 -4.82 -34.21 2.01
C LYS A 254 -4.52 -32.92 1.24
N VAL A 255 -5.11 -31.79 1.64
CA VAL A 255 -4.85 -30.47 1.05
C VAL A 255 -3.36 -30.09 1.14
N LEU A 256 -2.74 -30.34 2.30
CA LEU A 256 -1.31 -30.08 2.48
C LEU A 256 -0.42 -30.98 1.61
N GLN A 257 -0.81 -32.25 1.46
CA GLN A 257 -0.10 -33.19 0.59
C GLN A 257 -0.24 -32.79 -0.88
N GLU A 258 -1.45 -32.45 -1.34
CA GLU A 258 -1.72 -31.98 -2.71
C GLU A 258 -0.89 -30.72 -3.02
N TRP A 259 -0.78 -29.78 -2.08
CA TRP A 259 0.09 -28.61 -2.23
C TRP A 259 1.57 -28.98 -2.32
N GLN A 260 2.05 -29.92 -1.49
CA GLN A 260 3.43 -30.40 -1.53
C GLN A 260 3.76 -31.07 -2.86
N ASP A 261 2.85 -31.91 -3.37
CA ASP A 261 3.00 -32.63 -4.63
C ASP A 261 3.02 -31.66 -5.82
N LEU A 262 2.14 -30.64 -5.83
CA LEU A 262 2.16 -29.58 -6.82
C LEU A 262 3.47 -28.81 -6.79
N LYS A 263 3.96 -28.41 -5.61
CA LYS A 263 5.28 -27.76 -5.50
C LYS A 263 6.41 -28.60 -6.03
N ALA A 264 6.41 -29.91 -5.75
CA ALA A 264 7.43 -30.82 -6.29
C ALA A 264 7.35 -30.91 -7.82
N LEU A 265 6.14 -30.93 -8.39
CA LEU A 265 5.92 -30.95 -9.83
C LEU A 265 6.34 -29.63 -10.50
N THR A 266 5.97 -28.49 -9.93
CA THR A 266 6.31 -27.15 -10.42
C THR A 266 7.82 -26.93 -10.34
N ASN A 267 8.47 -27.30 -9.23
CA ASN A 267 9.93 -27.27 -9.14
C ASN A 267 10.62 -28.16 -10.18
N SER A 268 10.05 -29.34 -10.49
CA SER A 268 10.58 -30.22 -11.54
C SER A 268 10.37 -29.67 -12.96
N LYS A 269 9.24 -28.98 -13.20
CA LYS A 269 8.92 -28.33 -14.48
C LYS A 269 9.75 -27.07 -14.68
N ILE A 270 9.88 -26.20 -13.68
CA ILE A 270 10.73 -25.00 -13.71
C ILE A 270 12.20 -25.39 -13.99
N TRP A 271 12.67 -26.49 -13.42
CA TRP A 271 14.01 -27.02 -13.71
C TRP A 271 14.15 -27.54 -15.15
N LYS A 272 13.06 -27.96 -15.79
CA LYS A 272 13.02 -28.39 -17.20
C LYS A 272 12.80 -27.23 -18.18
N SER A 273 12.03 -26.21 -17.80
CA SER A 273 11.70 -25.05 -18.65
C SER A 273 12.78 -23.96 -18.63
N ARG A 274 13.67 -23.91 -17.62
CA ARG A 274 14.88 -23.04 -17.66
C ARG A 274 15.86 -23.36 -18.81
N ASN A 275 15.58 -24.37 -19.64
CA ASN A 275 16.29 -24.66 -20.89
C ASN A 275 15.58 -24.13 -22.16
N VAL A 276 14.46 -23.41 -22.04
CA VAL A 276 13.75 -22.83 -23.20
C VAL A 276 13.33 -21.39 -22.86
N LEU A 277 13.94 -20.44 -23.56
CA LEU A 277 13.67 -19.00 -23.50
C LEU A 277 12.26 -18.68 -24.04
N ASP A 278 11.70 -17.58 -23.54
CA ASP A 278 10.39 -16.95 -23.80
C ASP A 278 9.19 -17.47 -23.00
N VAL A 279 8.96 -16.86 -21.83
CA VAL A 279 7.65 -16.84 -21.15
C VAL A 279 7.42 -15.46 -20.52
N ASP A 280 6.25 -14.89 -20.79
CA ASP A 280 5.76 -13.58 -20.30
C ASP A 280 5.67 -13.53 -18.76
N SER A 281 6.10 -12.40 -18.18
CA SER A 281 6.64 -12.28 -16.83
C SER A 281 5.65 -12.01 -15.66
N ASP A 282 4.35 -12.21 -15.86
CA ASP A 282 3.32 -12.11 -14.79
C ASP A 282 2.81 -13.48 -14.30
N GLU A 283 3.38 -14.59 -14.79
CA GLU A 283 2.85 -15.94 -14.60
C GLU A 283 3.07 -16.52 -13.20
N ASP A 284 4.11 -16.14 -12.45
CA ASP A 284 4.50 -16.88 -11.22
C ASP A 284 3.57 -16.63 -10.01
N CYS A 285 3.20 -15.38 -9.72
CA CYS A 285 2.22 -15.08 -8.66
C CYS A 285 0.81 -15.57 -9.05
N GLU A 286 0.49 -15.58 -10.35
CA GLU A 286 -0.74 -16.18 -10.88
C GLU A 286 -0.73 -17.70 -10.68
N GLU A 287 0.40 -18.36 -10.93
CA GLU A 287 0.60 -19.80 -10.79
C GLU A 287 0.36 -20.25 -9.35
N HIS A 288 0.93 -19.56 -8.36
CA HIS A 288 0.71 -19.93 -6.95
C HIS A 288 -0.74 -19.79 -6.49
N ILE A 289 -1.47 -18.80 -6.99
CA ILE A 289 -2.90 -18.64 -6.67
C ILE A 289 -3.74 -19.68 -7.42
N ALA A 290 -3.38 -20.01 -8.66
CA ALA A 290 -3.99 -21.08 -9.42
C ALA A 290 -3.75 -22.47 -8.78
N ASP A 291 -2.56 -22.69 -8.21
CA ASP A 291 -2.23 -23.89 -7.44
C ASP A 291 -3.13 -24.01 -6.21
N VAL A 292 -3.34 -22.92 -5.46
CA VAL A 292 -4.32 -22.91 -4.37
C VAL A 292 -5.72 -23.24 -4.90
N GLY A 293 -6.13 -22.62 -6.01
CA GLY A 293 -7.41 -22.94 -6.66
C GLY A 293 -7.55 -24.43 -7.00
N THR A 294 -6.46 -25.05 -7.45
CA THR A 294 -6.38 -26.48 -7.79
C THR A 294 -6.48 -27.36 -6.55
N VAL A 295 -5.76 -27.05 -5.48
CA VAL A 295 -5.85 -27.79 -4.22
C VAL A 295 -7.24 -27.65 -3.58
N LEU A 296 -7.85 -26.46 -3.64
CA LEU A 296 -9.19 -26.23 -3.10
C LEU A 296 -10.30 -26.88 -3.93
N HIS A 297 -10.00 -27.34 -5.15
CA HIS A 297 -10.96 -28.02 -6.01
C HIS A 297 -11.47 -29.33 -5.39
N SER A 298 -10.60 -30.09 -4.71
CA SER A 298 -10.98 -31.33 -4.04
C SER A 298 -11.97 -31.06 -2.89
N VAL A 299 -11.74 -29.97 -2.14
CA VAL A 299 -12.62 -29.49 -1.06
C VAL A 299 -13.96 -28.97 -1.61
N TRP A 300 -13.93 -28.28 -2.75
CA TRP A 300 -15.11 -27.76 -3.44
C TRP A 300 -16.09 -28.88 -3.79
N HIS A 301 -15.61 -29.93 -4.46
CA HIS A 301 -16.43 -31.06 -4.92
C HIS A 301 -16.90 -31.96 -3.78
N ALA A 302 -16.18 -32.02 -2.67
CA ALA A 302 -16.63 -32.74 -1.47
C ALA A 302 -17.79 -32.01 -0.74
N SER A 303 -18.03 -30.73 -1.05
CA SER A 303 -19.09 -29.94 -0.43
C SER A 303 -20.45 -30.22 -1.05
N LYS A 304 -21.33 -30.86 -0.29
CA LYS A 304 -22.72 -31.15 -0.70
C LYS A 304 -23.53 -29.90 -1.05
N HIS A 305 -23.16 -28.74 -0.52
CA HIS A 305 -23.84 -27.46 -0.77
C HIS A 305 -23.44 -26.81 -2.10
N ASN A 306 -22.29 -27.19 -2.65
CA ASN A 306 -21.76 -26.62 -3.90
C ASN A 306 -22.09 -27.50 -5.12
N CYS A 307 -22.47 -28.76 -4.90
CA CYS A 307 -23.05 -29.62 -5.92
C CYS A 307 -24.56 -29.35 -6.02
N VAL A 308 -24.94 -28.33 -6.79
CA VAL A 308 -26.33 -28.27 -7.29
C VAL A 308 -26.47 -29.42 -8.27
N ILE A 309 -27.30 -30.40 -7.93
CA ILE A 309 -27.77 -31.38 -8.92
C ILE A 309 -28.58 -30.56 -9.93
N GLU A 310 -28.01 -30.29 -11.10
CA GLU A 310 -28.80 -29.87 -12.26
C GLU A 310 -29.78 -31.02 -12.56
N ASN A 311 -31.03 -30.83 -12.16
CA ASN A 311 -32.16 -31.65 -12.62
C ASN A 311 -32.64 -31.11 -13.97
#